data_AF-Q6AGB6-F1
#
_entry.id   AF-Q6AGB6-F1
#
_cell.length_a   1.000
_cell.length_b   1.000
_cell.length_c   1.000
_cell.angle_alpha   90.00
_cell.angle_beta   90.00
_cell.angle_gamma   90.00
#
_symmetry.space_group_name_H-M   'P 1'
#
loop_
_entity.id
_entity.type
_entity.pdbx_description
1 polymer ?
#
loop_
_entity_poly.entity_id
_entity_poly.type
_entity_poly.pdbx_seq_one_letter_code
_entity_poly.pdbx_strand_id
1 'polypeptide(L)'
;MNRLKTAGLSLAVEMVDVAREYSLSDDVTLRDVVAAAPEGAWREIFAAHLKALSDLTAEIRGTRDENSRRLRAGLRFTQETLNLMGEPSSTYAADGTVGSAIPAARLVDAAL
;
A
#
# COMPACT_ATOMS: atom_id res chain seq x y z
N MET A 1 -14.12 5.49 -8.30
CA MET A 1 -13.90 4.22 -9.04
C MET A 1 -14.35 4.28 -10.50
N ASN A 2 -15.45 4.96 -10.85
CA ASN A 2 -15.96 5.00 -12.24
C ASN A 2 -14.99 5.66 -13.24
N ARG A 3 -14.40 6.81 -12.89
CA ARG A 3 -13.50 7.57 -13.78
C ARG A 3 -12.28 6.77 -14.28
N LEU A 4 -11.64 5.98 -13.41
CA LEU A 4 -10.49 5.15 -13.79
C LEU A 4 -10.90 4.03 -14.73
N LYS A 5 -12.06 3.40 -14.49
CA LYS A 5 -12.61 2.38 -15.39
C LYS A 5 -12.97 2.97 -16.76
N THR A 6 -13.63 4.13 -16.79
CA THR A 6 -13.96 4.83 -18.03
C THR A 6 -12.70 5.24 -18.80
N ALA A 7 -11.72 5.84 -18.13
CA ALA A 7 -10.45 6.22 -18.76
C ALA A 7 -9.67 5.00 -19.27
N GLY A 8 -9.65 3.91 -18.50
CA GLY A 8 -9.02 2.65 -18.90
C GLY A 8 -9.70 2.02 -20.12
N LEU A 9 -11.03 2.03 -20.18
CA LEU A 9 -11.76 1.53 -21.35
C LEU A 9 -11.52 2.40 -22.58
N SER A 10 -11.57 3.72 -22.44
CA SER A 10 -11.26 4.65 -23.53
C SER A 10 -9.85 4.40 -24.05
N LEU A 11 -8.86 4.32 -23.14
CA LEU A 11 -7.47 4.05 -23.50
C LEU A 11 -7.32 2.69 -24.20
N ALA A 12 -8.01 1.65 -23.74
CA ALA A 12 -7.96 0.33 -24.35
C ALA A 12 -8.49 0.35 -25.79
N VAL A 13 -9.55 1.10 -26.07
CA VAL A 13 -10.09 1.27 -27.43
C VAL A 13 -9.08 2.00 -28.32
N GLU A 14 -8.56 3.15 -27.87
CA GLU A 14 -7.56 3.92 -28.62
C GLU A 14 -6.28 3.12 -28.87
N MET A 15 -5.89 2.28 -27.91
CA MET A 15 -4.72 1.41 -28.03
C MET A 15 -4.86 0.38 -29.15
N VAL A 16 -6.05 -0.15 -29.39
CA VAL A 16 -6.31 -1.08 -30.50
C VAL A 16 -6.14 -0.39 -31.85
N ASP A 17 -6.58 0.87 -31.96
CA ASP A 17 -6.44 1.62 -33.21
C ASP A 17 -4.96 1.95 -33.51
N VAL A 18 -4.19 2.37 -32.50
CA VAL A 18 -2.74 2.55 -32.62
C VAL A 18 -2.02 1.24 -32.95
N ALA A 19 -2.45 0.12 -32.33
CA ALA A 19 -1.89 -1.20 -32.62
C ALA A 19 -2.02 -1.54 -34.11
N ARG A 20 -3.21 -1.32 -34.68
CA ARG A 20 -3.49 -1.57 -36.10
C ARG A 20 -2.68 -0.67 -37.01
N GLU A 21 -2.56 0.62 -36.68
CA GLU A 21 -1.73 1.56 -37.43
C GLU A 21 -0.28 1.10 -37.50
N TYR A 22 0.25 0.55 -36.40
CA TYR A 22 1.62 0.06 -36.31
C TYR A 22 1.78 -1.43 -36.65
N SER A 23 0.71 -2.09 -37.13
CA SER A 23 0.71 -3.53 -37.46
C SER A 23 1.14 -4.44 -36.29
N LEU A 24 0.74 -4.08 -35.06
CA LEU A 24 0.94 -4.84 -33.82
C LEU A 24 -0.29 -5.69 -33.49
N SER A 25 -0.14 -6.60 -32.53
CA SER A 25 -1.25 -7.39 -31.96
C SER A 25 -2.27 -6.51 -31.25
N ASP A 26 -3.54 -6.91 -31.20
CA ASP A 26 -4.59 -6.21 -30.45
C ASP A 26 -4.33 -6.22 -28.92
N ASP A 27 -3.51 -7.15 -28.41
CA ASP A 27 -3.08 -7.21 -26.99
C ASP A 27 -1.75 -6.48 -26.74
N VAL A 28 -1.53 -5.39 -27.48
CA VAL A 28 -0.30 -4.59 -27.41
C VAL A 28 -0.20 -3.83 -26.07
N THR A 29 1.01 -3.74 -25.52
CA THR A 29 1.27 -2.89 -24.37
C THR A 29 1.80 -1.52 -24.79
N LEU A 30 1.68 -0.49 -23.95
CA LEU A 30 2.31 0.81 -24.23
C LEU A 30 3.83 0.70 -24.43
N ARG A 31 4.49 -0.30 -23.83
CA ARG A 31 5.91 -0.60 -24.07
C ARG A 31 6.16 -1.02 -25.52
N ASP A 32 5.31 -1.87 -26.06
CA ASP A 32 5.42 -2.35 -27.44
C ASP A 32 5.14 -1.21 -28.43
N VAL A 33 4.17 -0.33 -28.12
CA VAL A 33 3.93 0.89 -28.91
C VAL A 33 5.15 1.80 -28.94
N VAL A 34 5.80 2.05 -27.79
CA VAL A 34 7.02 2.87 -27.74
C VAL A 34 8.13 2.26 -28.59
N ALA A 35 8.25 0.92 -28.61
CA ALA A 35 9.26 0.23 -29.39
C ALA A 35 8.98 0.29 -30.91
N ALA A 36 7.71 0.26 -31.31
CA ALA A 36 7.28 0.32 -32.70
C ALA A 36 7.13 1.76 -33.24
N ALA A 37 6.99 2.75 -32.35
CA ALA A 37 6.77 4.13 -32.73
C ALA A 37 7.95 4.67 -33.57
N PRO A 38 7.67 5.33 -34.71
CA PRO A 38 8.69 6.01 -35.50
C PRO A 38 9.48 7.02 -34.66
N GLU A 39 10.70 7.32 -35.10
CA GLU A 39 11.48 8.38 -34.47
C GLU A 39 10.74 9.72 -34.51
N GLY A 40 10.70 10.42 -33.38
CA GLY A 40 10.09 11.74 -33.27
C GLY A 40 9.18 11.88 -32.05
N ALA A 41 8.35 12.93 -32.09
CA ALA A 41 7.57 13.40 -30.95
C ALA A 41 6.67 12.33 -30.33
N TRP A 42 6.07 11.44 -31.14
CA TRP A 42 5.17 10.41 -30.62
C TRP A 42 5.89 9.37 -29.77
N ARG A 43 7.06 8.89 -30.21
CA ARG A 43 7.88 7.97 -29.41
C ARG A 43 8.28 8.60 -28.07
N GLU A 44 8.65 9.88 -28.08
CA GLU A 44 9.00 10.62 -26.86
C GLU A 44 7.80 10.78 -25.92
N ILE A 45 6.64 11.15 -26.46
CA ILE A 45 5.39 11.30 -25.69
C ILE A 45 5.00 9.98 -25.05
N PHE A 46 4.96 8.87 -25.80
CA PHE A 46 4.60 7.57 -25.26
C PHE A 46 5.61 7.08 -24.23
N ALA A 47 6.91 7.30 -24.45
CA ALA A 47 7.95 6.96 -23.48
C ALA A 47 7.82 7.77 -22.18
N ALA A 48 7.53 9.07 -22.28
CA ALA A 48 7.28 9.93 -21.13
C ALA A 48 6.05 9.47 -20.33
N HIS A 49 4.96 9.09 -20.99
CA HIS A 49 3.77 8.57 -20.33
C HIS A 49 4.02 7.22 -19.66
N LEU A 50 4.71 6.30 -20.34
CA LEU A 50 5.11 5.01 -19.76
C LEU A 50 5.95 5.21 -18.49
N LYS A 51 6.90 6.14 -18.53
CA LYS A 51 7.72 6.50 -17.37
C LYS A 51 6.84 7.06 -16.24
N ALA A 52 6.00 8.06 -16.53
CA ALA A 52 5.14 8.69 -15.53
C ALA A 52 4.19 7.68 -14.85
N LEU A 53 3.58 6.77 -15.63
CA LEU A 53 2.71 5.72 -15.10
C LEU A 53 3.48 4.70 -14.24
N SER A 54 4.70 4.35 -14.64
CA SER A 54 5.57 3.46 -13.87
C SER A 54 6.00 4.08 -12.55
N ASP A 55 6.41 5.35 -12.58
CA ASP A 55 6.83 6.13 -11.40
C ASP A 55 5.66 6.28 -10.42
N LEU A 56 4.46 6.65 -10.91
CA LEU A 56 3.26 6.76 -10.09
C LEU A 56 2.89 5.43 -9.42
N THR A 57 3.00 4.31 -10.16
CA THR A 57 2.73 2.98 -9.60
C THR A 57 3.72 2.62 -8.49
N ALA A 58 4.99 3.00 -8.65
CA ALA A 58 6.01 2.82 -7.63
C ALA A 58 5.74 3.68 -6.38
N GLU A 59 5.33 4.93 -6.56
CA GLU A 59 4.96 5.84 -5.47
C GLU A 59 3.74 5.34 -4.68
N ILE A 60 2.70 4.86 -5.37
CA ILE A 60 1.52 4.25 -4.73
C ILE A 60 1.94 3.05 -3.88
N ARG A 61 2.84 2.20 -4.40
CA ARG A 61 3.37 1.04 -3.66
C ARG A 61 4.15 1.49 -2.42
N GLY A 62 5.05 2.46 -2.57
CA GLY A 62 5.83 3.00 -1.45
C GLY A 62 4.94 3.58 -0.34
N THR A 63 3.91 4.34 -0.71
CA THR A 63 2.93 4.90 0.23
C THR A 63 2.13 3.82 0.95
N ARG A 64 1.69 2.78 0.21
CA ARG A 64 0.99 1.63 0.80
C ARG A 64 1.87 0.90 1.82
N ASP A 65 3.14 0.69 1.49
CA ASP A 65 4.08 -0.03 2.35
C ASP A 65 4.38 0.77 3.63
N GLU A 66 4.55 2.08 3.51
CA GLU A 66 4.73 2.97 4.66
C GLU A 66 3.50 2.99 5.58
N ASN A 67 2.30 3.07 5.02
CA ASN A 67 1.07 2.98 5.80
C ASN A 67 0.98 1.63 6.52
N SER A 68 1.35 0.54 5.85
CA SER A 68 1.37 -0.80 6.45
C SER A 68 2.37 -0.89 7.61
N ARG A 69 3.55 -0.24 7.50
CA ARG A 69 4.52 -0.15 8.61
C ARG A 69 3.95 0.64 9.79
N ARG A 70 3.36 1.82 9.55
CA ARG A 70 2.76 2.66 10.59
C ARG A 70 1.65 1.94 11.34
N LEU A 71 0.77 1.22 10.63
CA LEU A 71 -0.31 0.45 11.24
C LEU A 71 0.22 -0.66 12.16
N ARG A 72 1.26 -1.38 11.73
CA ARG A 72 1.90 -2.42 12.57
C ARG A 72 2.58 -1.83 13.80
N ALA A 73 3.27 -0.68 13.63
CA ALA A 73 3.89 0.02 14.75
C ALA A 73 2.84 0.49 15.76
N GLY A 74 1.75 1.12 15.29
CA GLY A 74 0.63 1.55 16.13
C GLY A 74 -0.01 0.40 16.90
N LEU A 75 -0.22 -0.76 16.25
CA LEU A 75 -0.73 -1.96 16.93
C LEU A 75 0.21 -2.40 18.06
N ARG A 76 1.52 -2.45 17.81
CA ARG A 76 2.52 -2.81 18.83
C ARG A 76 2.54 -1.83 19.99
N PHE A 77 2.52 -0.52 19.72
CA PHE A 77 2.49 0.50 20.77
C PHE A 77 1.23 0.40 21.64
N THR A 78 0.07 0.15 21.03
CA THR A 78 -1.18 -0.07 21.77
C THR A 78 -1.10 -1.32 22.64
N GLN A 79 -0.54 -2.42 22.14
CA GLN A 79 -0.32 -3.64 22.91
C GLN A 79 0.64 -3.41 24.08
N GLU A 80 1.74 -2.70 23.86
CA GLU A 80 2.71 -2.34 24.91
C GLU A 80 2.07 -1.45 25.99
N THR A 81 1.26 -0.47 25.59
CA THR A 81 0.52 0.41 26.51
C THR A 81 -0.49 -0.38 27.34
N LEU A 82 -1.27 -1.26 26.71
CA LEU A 82 -2.23 -2.12 27.41
C LEU A 82 -1.54 -3.08 28.39
N ASN A 83 -0.38 -3.64 28.01
CA ASN A 83 0.40 -4.49 28.88
C ASN A 83 0.95 -3.72 30.10
N LEU A 84 1.45 -2.50 29.88
CA LEU A 84 1.94 -1.64 30.97
C LEU A 84 0.82 -1.24 31.94
N MET A 85 -0.39 -0.98 31.43
CA MET A 85 -1.57 -0.73 32.26
C MET A 85 -2.08 -1.98 33.00
N GLY A 86 -1.80 -3.17 32.47
CA GLY A 86 -2.21 -4.45 33.05
C GLY A 86 -1.28 -4.98 34.15
N GLU A 87 -0.09 -4.39 34.34
CA GLU A 87 0.77 -4.72 35.47
C GLU A 87 0.29 -3.98 36.73
N PRO A 88 -0.18 -4.71 37.77
CA PRO A 88 -0.65 -4.06 38.98
C PRO A 88 0.56 -3.50 39.74
N SER A 89 0.53 -2.19 40.05
CA SER A 89 1.60 -1.58 40.85
C SER A 89 1.57 -2.16 42.26
N SER A 90 2.71 -2.69 42.70
CA SER A 90 2.89 -3.12 44.08
C SER A 90 2.94 -1.89 44.98
N THR A 91 1.86 -1.63 45.71
CA THR A 91 1.82 -0.52 46.67
C THR A 91 2.44 -0.97 47.99
N TYR A 92 3.32 -0.15 48.57
CA TYR A 92 3.80 -0.35 49.93
C TYR A 92 2.67 -0.01 50.91
N ALA A 93 2.39 -0.93 51.84
CA ALA A 93 1.50 -0.63 52.96
C ALA A 93 2.18 0.32 53.96
N ALA A 94 1.39 0.98 54.81
CA ALA A 94 1.90 1.96 55.79
C ALA A 94 2.90 1.37 56.82
N ASP A 95 3.00 0.03 56.92
CA ASP A 95 3.95 -0.71 57.74
C ASP A 95 5.22 -1.16 56.99
N GLY A 96 5.37 -0.77 55.72
CA GLY A 96 6.51 -1.12 54.87
C GLY A 96 6.43 -2.52 54.26
N THR A 97 5.32 -3.23 54.43
CA THR A 97 5.12 -4.54 53.78
C THR A 97 4.76 -4.35 52.31
N VAL A 98 5.30 -5.24 51.47
CA VAL A 98 4.94 -5.31 50.05
C VAL A 98 3.53 -5.88 49.97
N GLY A 99 2.54 -5.03 49.75
CA GLY A 99 1.17 -5.46 49.50
C GLY A 99 1.13 -6.15 48.13
N SER A 100 0.96 -7.48 48.11
CA SER A 100 0.79 -8.21 46.85
C SER A 100 -0.38 -7.60 46.10
N ALA A 101 -0.08 -6.97 44.97
CA ALA A 101 -1.08 -6.34 44.15
C ALA A 101 -2.09 -7.42 43.68
N ILE A 102 -3.37 -7.14 43.84
CA ILE A 102 -4.44 -8.07 43.45
C ILE A 102 -4.23 -8.41 41.96
N PRO A 103 -4.16 -9.69 41.57
CA PRO A 103 -3.86 -10.04 40.19
C PRO A 103 -4.95 -9.47 39.27
N ALA A 104 -4.55 -8.59 38.36
CA ALA A 104 -5.44 -8.06 37.33
C ALA A 104 -5.93 -9.22 36.44
N ALA A 105 -7.24 -9.30 36.23
CA ALA A 105 -7.86 -10.30 35.38
C ALA A 105 -7.29 -10.18 33.95
N ARG A 106 -6.66 -11.25 33.44
CA ARG A 106 -6.14 -11.32 32.08
C ARG A 106 -7.19 -11.93 31.17
N LEU A 107 -7.61 -11.21 30.13
CA LEU A 107 -8.39 -11.76 29.03
C LEU A 107 -7.44 -12.47 28.08
N VAL A 108 -7.57 -13.79 27.99
CA VAL A 108 -6.85 -14.62 27.03
C VAL A 108 -7.76 -14.82 25.82
N ASP A 109 -7.36 -14.33 24.65
CA ASP A 109 -8.06 -14.60 23.40
C ASP A 109 -7.60 -15.98 22.89
N ALA A 110 -8.49 -16.96 22.97
CA ALA A 110 -8.26 -18.32 22.51
C ALA A 110 -8.92 -18.50 21.14
N ALA A 111 -8.26 -18.03 20.09
CA ALA A 111 -8.57 -18.42 18.72
C ALA A 111 -7.62 -19.56 18.29
N LEU A 112 -8.17 -20.77 18.27
CA LEU A 112 -7.63 -21.99 17.65
C LEU A 112 -7.98 -22.01 16.15
#